data_AF-A0A225VRC9-F1
#
_entry.id   AF-A0A225VRC9-F1
#
_cell.length_a   1.000
_cell.length_b   1.000
_cell.length_c   1.000
_cell.angle_alpha   90.00
_cell.angle_beta   90.00
_cell.angle_gamma   90.00
#
_symmetry.space_group_name_H-M   'P 1'
#
loop_
_entity.id
_entity.type
_entity.pdbx_description
1 polymer ?
#
loop_
_entity_poly.entity_id
_entity_poly.type
_entity_poly.pdbx_seq_one_letter_code
_entity_poly.pdbx_strand_id
1 'polypeptide(L)'
;MSLLFAQLFPRIKGRAVKTDKTWTQQPAVFGRVATFHFQRHVVESTKSDRAWNKWVKSARPQTVHLLVYEYGIAITKAQYLQEFKETCVTPPVTDRSGAAAEVTLEDMARQLQQHWTDMYQASSVVWRMWANYIARNLNRSTWEADVLLSPSDYILPMLNAANTRLEQHLSNLNRSASMALDVA
;
A
#
# COMPACT_ATOMS: atom_id res chain seq x y z
N MET A 1 25.13 6.69 7.60
CA MET A 1 23.92 6.01 8.09
C MET A 1 22.66 6.37 7.30
N SER A 2 22.48 7.63 6.89
CA SER A 2 21.32 8.08 6.11
C SER A 2 21.14 7.37 4.74
N LEU A 3 22.23 7.13 4.00
CA LEU A 3 22.17 6.50 2.67
C LEU A 3 21.71 5.03 2.69
N LEU A 4 22.26 4.21 3.60
CA LEU A 4 21.84 2.81 3.75
C LEU A 4 20.38 2.72 4.18
N PHE A 5 19.96 3.63 5.07
CA PHE A 5 18.59 3.65 5.56
C PHE A 5 17.60 4.06 4.45
N ALA A 6 17.94 5.08 3.65
CA ALA A 6 17.15 5.49 2.50
C ALA A 6 17.03 4.38 1.43
N GLN A 7 18.03 3.51 1.30
CA GLN A 7 17.99 2.37 0.36
C GLN A 7 17.14 1.20 0.86
N LEU A 8 17.12 0.95 2.18
CA LEU A 8 16.40 -0.19 2.77
C LEU A 8 14.95 0.13 3.09
N PHE A 9 14.64 1.37 3.49
CA PHE A 9 13.32 1.78 3.94
C PHE A 9 12.19 1.54 2.92
N PRO A 10 12.38 1.78 1.60
CA PRO A 10 11.36 1.49 0.60
C PRO A 10 10.97 0.00 0.51
N ARG A 11 11.83 -0.91 0.99
CA ARG A 11 11.56 -2.36 0.98
C ARG A 11 10.81 -2.84 2.22
N ILE A 12 10.65 -2.00 3.23
CA ILE A 12 9.96 -2.34 4.47
C ILE A 12 8.48 -2.06 4.29
N LYS A 13 7.67 -3.12 4.20
CA LYS A 13 6.22 -3.02 3.94
C LYS A 13 5.44 -2.25 5.02
N GLY A 14 5.97 -2.20 6.24
CA GLY A 14 5.37 -1.52 7.39
C GLY A 14 5.85 -2.12 8.71
N ARG A 15 5.20 -1.74 9.82
CA ARG A 15 5.36 -2.35 11.14
C ARG A 15 4.05 -2.90 11.67
N ALA A 16 4.09 -4.07 12.28
CA ALA A 16 2.98 -4.65 12.99
C ALA A 16 2.77 -3.92 14.32
N VAL A 17 1.52 -3.59 14.62
CA VAL A 17 1.08 -3.01 15.90
C VAL A 17 -0.13 -3.78 16.38
N LYS A 18 -0.07 -4.28 17.62
CA LYS A 18 -1.23 -4.90 18.29
C LYS A 18 -1.84 -3.88 19.24
N THR A 19 -3.06 -3.45 18.95
CA THR A 19 -3.86 -2.57 19.81
C THR A 19 -5.16 -3.28 20.11
N ASP A 20 -5.60 -3.33 21.37
CA ASP A 20 -6.86 -3.96 21.77
C ASP A 20 -7.06 -5.39 21.22
N LYS A 21 -5.97 -6.17 21.21
CA LYS A 21 -5.86 -7.54 20.67
C LYS A 21 -5.96 -7.67 19.15
N THR A 22 -6.18 -6.59 18.42
CA THR A 22 -6.24 -6.58 16.95
C THR A 22 -4.90 -6.19 16.36
N TRP A 23 -4.45 -6.93 15.36
CA TRP A 23 -3.27 -6.61 14.59
C TRP A 23 -3.58 -5.56 13.52
N THR A 24 -2.69 -4.58 13.39
CA THR A 24 -2.75 -3.55 12.34
C THR A 24 -1.36 -3.35 11.74
N GLN A 25 -1.32 -2.87 10.50
CA GLN A 25 -0.08 -2.45 9.86
C GLN A 25 0.02 -0.91 9.92
N GLN A 26 1.18 -0.40 10.32
CA GLN A 26 1.48 1.02 10.35
C GLN A 26 2.74 1.34 9.55
N PRO A 27 2.99 2.61 9.19
CA PRO A 27 4.25 3.02 8.56
C PRO A 27 5.48 2.58 9.36
N ALA A 28 6.52 2.19 8.65
CA ALA A 28 7.78 1.77 9.25
C ALA A 28 8.46 2.95 9.97
N VAL A 29 9.05 2.69 11.14
CA VAL A 29 9.81 3.69 11.92
C VAL A 29 11.15 3.10 12.33
N PHE A 30 12.24 3.83 12.09
CA PHE A 30 13.57 3.40 12.49
C PHE A 30 13.66 3.12 14.00
N GLY A 31 14.36 2.05 14.40
CA GLY A 31 14.35 1.56 15.79
C GLY A 31 13.19 0.64 16.13
N ARG A 32 12.10 0.63 15.35
CA ARG A 32 11.01 -0.35 15.44
C ARG A 32 11.11 -1.46 14.39
N VAL A 33 11.71 -1.15 13.24
CA VAL A 33 11.90 -2.13 12.15
C VAL A 33 13.35 -2.53 11.93
N ALA A 34 14.28 -1.79 12.53
CA ALA A 34 15.70 -2.05 12.39
C ALA A 34 16.44 -1.70 13.67
N THR A 35 17.41 -2.52 14.04
CA THR A 35 18.27 -2.33 15.21
C THR A 35 19.72 -2.58 14.85
N PHE A 36 20.62 -1.80 15.45
CA PHE A 36 22.05 -2.11 15.40
C PHE A 36 22.40 -3.07 16.53
N HIS A 37 23.20 -4.07 16.22
CA HIS A 37 23.73 -5.03 17.18
C HIS A 37 25.25 -4.94 17.19
N PHE A 38 25.81 -4.86 18.40
CA PHE A 38 27.24 -4.79 18.63
C PHE A 38 27.65 -5.84 19.65
N GLN A 39 28.50 -6.79 19.24
CA GLN A 39 29.01 -7.95 19.98
C GLN A 39 27.99 -8.93 20.58
N ARG A 40 26.76 -8.49 20.88
CA ARG A 40 25.54 -9.23 21.31
C ARG A 40 24.44 -8.27 21.79
N HIS A 41 24.75 -6.99 22.01
CA HIS A 41 23.84 -6.02 22.57
C HIS A 41 23.14 -5.21 21.47
N VAL A 42 21.84 -4.96 21.67
CA VAL A 42 21.09 -3.98 20.89
C VAL A 42 21.62 -2.59 21.22
N VAL A 43 21.97 -1.83 20.21
CA VAL A 43 22.34 -0.43 20.32
C VAL A 43 21.06 0.38 20.29
N GLU A 44 20.80 1.05 21.39
CA GLU A 44 19.63 1.89 21.58
C GLU A 44 19.62 3.07 20.58
N SER A 45 18.52 3.22 19.84
CA SER A 45 18.40 4.22 18.79
C SER A 45 18.11 5.64 19.31
N THR A 46 17.73 5.78 20.58
CA THR A 46 17.33 7.05 21.24
C THR A 46 18.49 7.78 21.93
N LYS A 47 19.73 7.37 21.68
CA LYS A 47 20.92 8.00 22.27
C LYS A 47 21.03 9.46 21.83
N SER A 48 21.53 10.30 22.73
CA SER A 48 21.92 11.67 22.40
C SER A 48 23.10 11.69 21.43
N ASP A 49 23.25 12.77 20.66
CA ASP A 49 24.34 12.92 19.68
C ASP A 49 25.72 12.71 20.28
N ARG A 50 25.93 13.21 21.51
CA ARG A 50 27.19 13.03 22.24
C ARG A 50 27.45 11.54 22.55
N ALA A 51 26.43 10.81 22.98
CA ALA A 51 26.54 9.38 23.25
C ALA A 51 26.76 8.58 21.97
N TRP A 52 26.08 8.96 20.88
CA TRP A 52 26.29 8.40 19.55
C TRP A 52 27.73 8.58 19.06
N ASN A 53 28.27 9.79 19.13
CA ASN A 53 29.64 10.08 18.70
C ASN A 53 30.69 9.28 19.49
N LYS A 54 30.49 9.13 20.80
CA LYS A 54 31.36 8.31 21.65
C LYS A 54 31.27 6.83 21.24
N TRP A 55 30.06 6.32 21.04
CA TRP A 55 29.83 4.93 20.65
C TRP A 55 30.42 4.62 19.26
N VAL A 56 30.22 5.50 18.28
CA VAL A 56 30.79 5.32 16.93
C VAL A 56 32.30 5.21 17.01
N LYS A 57 32.98 6.08 17.77
CA LYS A 57 34.45 6.02 17.97
C LYS A 57 34.89 4.68 18.56
N SER A 58 34.17 4.16 19.56
CA SER A 58 34.49 2.85 20.16
C SER A 58 34.19 1.66 19.24
N ALA A 59 33.20 1.78 18.35
CA ALA A 59 32.78 0.71 17.45
C ALA A 59 33.59 0.66 16.14
N ARG A 60 34.37 1.70 15.80
CA ARG A 60 35.17 1.78 14.55
C ARG A 60 36.01 0.53 14.23
N PRO A 61 36.71 -0.11 15.17
CA PRO A 61 37.56 -1.26 14.84
C PRO A 61 36.77 -2.57 14.72
N GLN A 62 35.45 -2.54 14.81
CA GLN A 62 34.62 -3.74 14.99
C GLN A 62 33.41 -3.76 14.06
N THR A 63 32.90 -4.96 13.80
CA THR A 63 31.71 -5.14 12.96
C THR A 63 30.45 -4.83 13.75
N VAL A 64 29.59 -3.99 13.17
CA VAL A 64 28.23 -3.73 13.67
C VAL A 64 27.26 -4.41 12.73
N HIS A 65 26.35 -5.22 13.28
CA HIS A 65 25.28 -5.84 12.50
C HIS A 65 24.05 -4.94 12.48
N LEU A 66 23.42 -4.79 11.33
CA LEU A 66 22.08 -4.19 11.22
C LEU A 66 21.09 -5.33 11.03
N LEU A 67 20.20 -5.51 12.00
CA LEU A 67 19.07 -6.43 11.87
C LEU A 67 17.88 -5.63 11.35
N VAL A 68 17.25 -6.12 10.29
CA VAL A 68 16.00 -5.59 9.74
C VAL A 68 14.92 -6.63 9.94
N TYR A 69 13.89 -6.28 10.70
CA TYR A 69 12.81 -7.17 11.07
C TYR A 69 11.65 -7.03 10.08
N GLU A 70 11.24 -8.14 9.50
CA GLU A 70 10.00 -8.22 8.73
C GLU A 70 8.83 -7.87 9.65
N TYR A 71 8.09 -6.79 9.32
CA TYR A 71 7.01 -6.23 10.14
C TYR A 71 7.42 -5.71 11.54
N GLY A 72 8.71 -5.56 11.81
CA GLY A 72 9.21 -4.90 13.02
C GLY A 72 9.26 -5.76 14.30
N ILE A 73 9.85 -5.18 15.34
CA ILE A 73 10.22 -5.87 16.60
C ILE A 73 9.03 -6.30 17.46
N ALA A 74 7.80 -5.88 17.13
CA ALA A 74 6.60 -6.25 17.89
C ALA A 74 6.26 -7.74 17.72
N ILE A 75 6.67 -8.35 16.59
CA ILE A 75 6.51 -9.77 16.33
C ILE A 75 7.66 -10.53 16.97
N THR A 76 7.44 -11.03 18.18
CA THR A 76 8.45 -11.75 18.97
C THR A 76 8.31 -13.27 18.93
N LYS A 77 7.17 -13.77 18.43
CA LYS A 77 6.83 -15.20 18.39
C LYS A 77 6.25 -15.58 17.04
N ALA A 78 6.46 -16.83 16.63
CA ALA A 78 5.90 -17.38 15.40
C ALA A 78 4.35 -17.28 15.37
N GLN A 79 3.70 -17.52 16.51
CA GLN A 79 2.24 -17.37 16.63
C GLN A 79 1.77 -15.93 16.31
N TYR A 80 2.46 -14.91 16.82
CA TYR A 80 2.10 -13.52 16.54
C TYR A 80 2.31 -13.15 15.07
N LEU A 81 3.34 -13.72 14.44
CA LEU A 81 3.54 -13.56 13.01
C LEU A 81 2.38 -14.15 12.22
N GLN A 82 1.92 -15.34 12.60
CA GLN A 82 0.80 -16.00 11.95
C GLN A 82 -0.49 -15.20 12.14
N GLU A 83 -0.85 -14.82 13.38
CA GLU A 83 -2.02 -13.99 13.67
C GLU A 83 -1.99 -12.67 12.87
N PHE A 84 -0.83 -12.01 12.82
CA PHE A 84 -0.65 -10.78 12.05
C PHE A 84 -0.83 -11.03 10.55
N LYS A 85 -0.24 -12.10 10.01
CA LYS A 85 -0.37 -12.44 8.59
C LYS A 85 -1.80 -12.78 8.21
N GLU A 86 -2.53 -13.52 9.04
CA GLU A 86 -3.94 -13.84 8.81
C GLU A 86 -4.82 -12.59 8.87
N THR A 87 -4.51 -11.66 9.78
CA THR A 87 -5.32 -10.45 9.98
C THR A 87 -5.04 -9.38 8.92
N CYS A 88 -3.77 -9.14 8.58
CA CYS A 88 -3.36 -7.93 7.84
C CYS A 88 -2.77 -8.20 6.46
N VAL A 89 -2.22 -9.39 6.21
CA VAL A 89 -1.45 -9.69 4.99
C VAL A 89 -2.29 -10.54 4.05
N THR A 90 -2.68 -11.72 4.51
CA THR A 90 -3.36 -12.75 3.72
C THR A 90 -4.73 -12.26 3.25
N PRO A 91 -5.07 -12.42 1.96
CA PRO A 91 -6.42 -12.20 1.47
C PRO A 91 -7.45 -13.04 2.25
N PRO A 92 -8.67 -12.53 2.49
CA PRO A 92 -9.69 -13.28 3.23
C PRO A 92 -10.11 -14.57 2.50
N VAL A 93 -10.08 -14.57 1.16
CA VAL A 93 -10.34 -15.76 0.34
C VAL A 93 -9.20 -15.88 -0.67
N THR A 94 -8.59 -17.06 -0.74
CA THR A 94 -7.49 -17.34 -1.66
C THR A 94 -7.85 -18.44 -2.65
N ASP A 95 -7.25 -18.38 -3.84
CA ASP A 95 -7.32 -19.45 -4.82
C ASP A 95 -6.35 -20.60 -4.49
N ARG A 96 -6.30 -21.63 -5.35
CA ARG A 96 -5.41 -22.79 -5.15
C ARG A 96 -3.91 -22.42 -5.17
N SER A 97 -3.56 -21.24 -5.67
CA SER A 97 -2.19 -20.74 -5.75
C SER A 97 -1.84 -19.81 -4.59
N GLY A 98 -2.80 -19.51 -3.69
CA GLY A 98 -2.63 -18.57 -2.59
C GLY A 98 -2.78 -17.10 -2.98
N ALA A 99 -3.21 -16.80 -4.20
CA ALA A 99 -3.55 -15.43 -4.63
C ALA A 99 -4.95 -15.05 -4.14
N ALA A 100 -5.29 -13.76 -4.16
CA ALA A 100 -6.66 -13.32 -3.85
C ALA A 100 -7.66 -13.99 -4.81
N ALA A 101 -8.69 -14.63 -4.27
CA ALA A 101 -9.70 -15.30 -5.08
C ALA A 101 -10.52 -14.30 -5.89
N GLU A 102 -11.11 -14.77 -7.00
CA GLU A 102 -11.90 -13.93 -7.91
C GLU A 102 -12.99 -13.14 -7.19
N VAL A 103 -13.68 -13.73 -6.22
CA VAL A 103 -14.70 -13.03 -5.42
C VAL A 103 -14.16 -11.78 -4.72
N THR A 104 -12.92 -11.83 -4.21
CA THR A 104 -12.26 -10.68 -3.59
C THR A 104 -11.88 -9.63 -4.63
N LEU A 105 -11.44 -10.06 -5.81
CA LEU A 105 -11.11 -9.16 -6.92
C LEU A 105 -12.37 -8.48 -7.48
N GLU A 106 -13.50 -9.16 -7.53
CA GLU A 106 -14.79 -8.61 -7.94
C GLU A 106 -15.33 -7.57 -6.96
N ASP A 107 -15.22 -7.83 -5.65
CA ASP A 107 -15.56 -6.84 -4.62
C ASP A 107 -14.70 -5.58 -4.76
N MET A 108 -13.39 -5.74 -4.94
CA MET A 108 -12.46 -4.62 -5.09
C MET A 108 -12.67 -3.87 -6.42
N ALA A 109 -12.94 -4.57 -7.51
CA ALA A 109 -13.26 -3.98 -8.80
C ALA A 109 -14.55 -3.13 -8.71
N ARG A 110 -15.56 -3.58 -7.95
CA ARG A 110 -16.76 -2.79 -7.68
C ARG A 110 -16.44 -1.51 -6.91
N GLN A 111 -15.57 -1.57 -5.90
CA GLN A 111 -15.15 -0.37 -5.16
C GLN A 111 -14.38 0.62 -6.05
N LEU A 112 -13.46 0.12 -6.88
CA LEU A 112 -12.74 0.94 -7.86
C LEU A 112 -13.72 1.63 -8.82
N GLN A 113 -14.66 0.86 -9.38
CA GLN A 113 -15.66 1.41 -10.29
C GLN A 113 -16.52 2.48 -9.60
N GLN A 114 -17.01 2.22 -8.39
CA GLN A 114 -17.79 3.19 -7.63
C GLN A 114 -17.04 4.50 -7.37
N HIS A 115 -15.74 4.43 -7.07
CA HIS A 115 -14.93 5.60 -6.79
C HIS A 115 -14.52 6.37 -8.05
N TRP A 116 -14.21 5.67 -9.14
CA TRP A 116 -13.55 6.25 -10.31
C TRP A 116 -14.44 6.41 -11.55
N THR A 117 -15.70 5.94 -11.52
CA THR A 117 -16.58 5.94 -12.72
C THR A 117 -16.84 7.33 -13.31
N ASP A 118 -16.74 8.40 -12.51
CA ASP A 118 -16.94 9.77 -12.99
C ASP A 118 -15.76 10.29 -13.80
N MET A 119 -14.57 9.69 -13.62
CA MET A 119 -13.33 10.08 -14.30
C MET A 119 -12.96 9.09 -15.41
N TYR A 120 -13.20 7.80 -15.19
CA TYR A 120 -12.76 6.73 -16.07
C TYR A 120 -13.91 5.79 -16.46
N GLN A 121 -13.94 5.41 -17.74
CA GLN A 121 -14.76 4.34 -18.27
C GLN A 121 -13.89 3.19 -18.75
N ALA A 122 -14.24 1.96 -18.39
CA ALA A 122 -13.53 0.77 -18.82
C ALA A 122 -14.44 -0.47 -18.77
N SER A 123 -14.02 -1.54 -19.45
CA SER A 123 -14.70 -2.83 -19.37
C SER A 123 -14.53 -3.46 -17.98
N SER A 124 -15.43 -4.37 -17.62
CA SER A 124 -15.34 -5.13 -16.36
C SER A 124 -14.00 -5.86 -16.19
N VAL A 125 -13.40 -6.30 -17.30
CA VAL A 125 -12.08 -6.96 -17.32
C VAL A 125 -10.99 -5.99 -16.87
N VAL A 126 -11.00 -4.74 -17.32
CA VAL A 126 -9.98 -3.74 -16.95
C VAL A 126 -10.09 -3.36 -15.48
N TRP A 127 -11.31 -3.22 -14.95
CA TRP A 127 -11.52 -3.00 -13.51
C TRP A 127 -10.98 -4.15 -12.66
N ARG A 128 -11.21 -5.40 -13.09
CA ARG A 128 -10.62 -6.60 -12.45
C ARG A 128 -9.10 -6.63 -12.57
N MET A 129 -8.53 -6.21 -13.70
CA MET A 129 -7.08 -6.11 -13.86
C MET A 129 -6.46 -5.10 -12.89
N TRP A 130 -7.11 -3.96 -12.65
CA TRP A 130 -6.66 -2.99 -11.66
C TRP A 130 -6.78 -3.55 -10.23
N ALA A 131 -7.91 -4.17 -9.89
CA ALA A 131 -8.06 -4.85 -8.60
C ALA A 131 -6.97 -5.90 -8.37
N ASN A 132 -6.67 -6.73 -9.38
CA ASN A 132 -5.59 -7.72 -9.30
C ASN A 132 -4.20 -7.06 -9.16
N TYR A 133 -3.96 -5.95 -9.86
CA TYR A 133 -2.72 -5.18 -9.73
C TYR A 133 -2.49 -4.71 -8.29
N ILE A 134 -3.53 -4.22 -7.61
CA ILE A 134 -3.48 -3.84 -6.19
C ILE A 134 -3.25 -5.07 -5.31
N ALA A 135 -4.04 -6.13 -5.52
CA ALA A 135 -4.00 -7.33 -4.68
C ALA A 135 -2.69 -8.13 -4.78
N ARG A 136 -1.90 -7.92 -5.84
CA ARG A 136 -0.67 -8.66 -6.14
C ARG A 136 0.40 -8.60 -5.05
N ASN A 137 0.43 -7.52 -4.26
CA ASN A 137 1.41 -7.37 -3.18
C ASN A 137 1.12 -8.27 -1.94
N LEU A 138 -0.05 -8.95 -1.95
CA LEU A 138 -0.60 -9.78 -0.88
C LEU A 138 -0.61 -9.08 0.48
N ASN A 139 -0.70 -7.75 0.49
CA ASN A 139 -0.74 -6.96 1.70
C ASN A 139 -2.12 -6.31 1.80
N ARG A 140 -3.09 -7.08 2.29
CA ARG A 140 -4.48 -6.63 2.43
C ARG A 140 -4.60 -5.28 3.15
N SER A 141 -3.73 -5.01 4.12
CA SER A 141 -3.74 -3.76 4.88
C SER A 141 -3.52 -2.50 4.04
N THR A 142 -3.06 -2.58 2.79
CA THR A 142 -2.90 -1.42 1.91
C THR A 142 -4.05 -1.25 0.92
N TRP A 143 -4.86 -2.29 0.69
CA TRP A 143 -5.80 -2.31 -0.43
C TRP A 143 -6.82 -1.18 -0.39
N GLU A 144 -7.37 -0.87 0.79
CA GLU A 144 -8.35 0.22 0.95
C GLU A 144 -7.75 1.58 0.57
N ALA A 145 -6.49 1.82 0.95
CA ALA A 145 -5.78 3.04 0.57
C ALA A 145 -5.44 3.04 -0.92
N ASP A 146 -5.01 1.89 -1.46
CA ASP A 146 -4.59 1.74 -2.86
C ASP A 146 -5.76 1.91 -3.85
N VAL A 147 -7.00 1.58 -3.45
CA VAL A 147 -8.22 1.84 -4.23
C VAL A 147 -8.46 3.33 -4.47
N LEU A 148 -8.04 4.17 -3.52
CA LEU A 148 -8.19 5.63 -3.58
C LEU A 148 -7.06 6.32 -4.35
N LEU A 149 -5.99 5.59 -4.69
CA LEU A 149 -4.90 6.14 -5.47
C LEU A 149 -5.25 6.14 -6.96
N SER A 150 -4.77 7.15 -7.67
CA SER A 150 -4.90 7.22 -9.12
C SER A 150 -4.29 5.97 -9.80
N PRO A 151 -4.82 5.55 -10.96
CA PRO A 151 -4.33 4.38 -11.66
C PRO A 151 -2.84 4.51 -12.00
N SER A 152 -2.11 3.40 -11.93
CA SER A 152 -0.70 3.34 -12.31
C SER A 152 -0.53 3.49 -13.83
N ASP A 153 0.70 3.80 -14.27
CA ASP A 153 1.08 3.87 -15.70
C ASP A 153 0.78 2.58 -16.47
N TYR A 154 0.65 1.45 -15.76
CA TYR A 154 0.27 0.17 -16.35
C TYR A 154 -1.23 0.07 -16.65
N ILE A 155 -2.08 0.58 -15.75
CA ILE A 155 -3.54 0.51 -15.87
C ILE A 155 -4.09 1.68 -16.68
N LEU A 156 -3.53 2.87 -16.51
CA LEU A 156 -4.03 4.12 -17.09
C LEU A 156 -4.29 4.04 -18.60
N PRO A 157 -3.43 3.44 -19.45
CA PRO A 157 -3.67 3.33 -20.89
C PRO A 157 -4.89 2.46 -21.27
N MET A 158 -5.41 1.66 -20.34
CA MET A 158 -6.55 0.77 -20.55
C MET A 158 -7.88 1.44 -20.14
N LEU A 159 -7.82 2.64 -19.55
CA LEU A 159 -8.97 3.43 -19.11
C LEU A 159 -9.28 4.51 -20.16
N ASN A 160 -10.55 4.67 -20.50
CA ASN A 160 -11.02 5.82 -21.28
C ASN A 160 -11.44 6.94 -20.32
N ALA A 161 -11.29 8.19 -20.73
CA ALA A 161 -11.89 9.30 -20.00
C ALA A 161 -13.43 9.17 -20.05
N ALA A 162 -14.11 9.42 -18.94
CA ALA A 162 -15.56 9.43 -18.93
C ALA A 162 -16.08 10.57 -19.83
N ASN A 163 -17.01 10.26 -20.73
CA ASN A 163 -17.54 11.18 -21.75
C ASN A 163 -18.44 12.31 -21.20
N THR A 164 -18.42 12.55 -19.89
CA THR A 164 -19.32 13.50 -19.20
C THR A 164 -19.30 14.89 -19.83
N ARG A 165 -18.16 15.38 -20.29
CA ARG A 165 -18.05 16.70 -20.93
C ARG A 165 -18.60 16.73 -22.37
N LEU A 166 -18.46 15.64 -23.12
CA LEU A 166 -18.88 15.52 -24.51
C LEU A 166 -20.40 15.27 -24.59
N GLU A 167 -20.93 14.45 -23.68
CA GLU A 167 -22.37 14.21 -23.51
C GLU A 167 -23.11 15.46 -23.00
N GLN A 168 -22.52 16.23 -22.08
CA GLN A 168 -23.05 17.54 -21.69
C GLN A 168 -23.06 18.53 -22.86
N HIS A 169 -22.02 18.52 -23.71
CA HIS A 169 -21.99 19.39 -24.88
C HIS A 169 -23.05 19.01 -25.92
N LEU A 170 -23.18 17.71 -26.22
CA LEU A 170 -24.19 17.20 -27.16
C LEU A 170 -25.63 17.42 -26.66
N SER A 171 -25.88 17.21 -25.37
CA SER A 171 -27.20 17.47 -24.78
C SER A 171 -27.55 18.96 -24.77
N ASN A 172 -26.57 19.84 -24.53
CA ASN A 172 -26.76 21.29 -24.67
C ASN A 172 -27.04 21.70 -26.12
N LEU A 173 -26.30 21.17 -27.09
CA LEU A 173 -26.53 21.44 -28.51
C LEU A 173 -27.91 20.96 -28.97
N ASN A 174 -28.32 19.76 -28.55
CA ASN A 174 -29.63 19.22 -28.89
C ASN A 174 -30.77 20.06 -28.29
N ARG A 175 -30.62 20.50 -27.03
CA ARG A 175 -31.57 21.42 -26.38
C ARG A 175 -31.65 22.77 -27.10
N SER A 176 -30.52 23.35 -27.49
CA SER A 176 -30.48 24.58 -28.27
C SER A 176 -31.14 24.42 -29.64
N ALA A 177 -30.92 23.30 -30.33
CA ALA A 177 -31.54 23.02 -31.62
C ALA A 177 -33.07 22.84 -31.51
N SER A 178 -33.56 22.13 -30.49
CA SER A 178 -35.01 22.00 -30.23
C SER A 178 -35.66 23.34 -29.91
N MET A 179 -35.04 24.17 -29.06
CA MET A 179 -35.57 25.51 -28.77
C MET A 179 -35.61 26.43 -29.99
N ALA A 180 -34.67 26.28 -30.93
CA ALA A 180 -34.66 27.07 -32.17
C ALA A 180 -35.78 26.65 -33.14
N LEU A 181 -36.20 25.39 -33.11
CA LEU A 181 -37.31 24.87 -33.91
C LEU A 181 -38.68 25.26 -33.36
N ASP A 182 -38.81 25.43 -32.04
CA ASP A 182 -40.08 25.84 -31.39
C ASP A 182 -40.42 27.35 -31.53
N VAL A 183 -39.49 28.15 -32.09
CA VAL A 183 -39.64 29.61 -32.25
C VAL A 183 -39.91 30.01 -33.72
N ALA A 184 -39.99 29.03 -34.65
CA ALA A 184 -40.30 29.23 -36.07
C ALA A 184 -41.77 28.89 -36.38
#